data_AF-A0A0N9V634-F1
#
_entry.id   AF-A0A0N9V634-F1
#
_cell.length_a   1.000
_cell.length_b   1.000
_cell.length_c   1.000
_cell.angle_alpha   90.00
_cell.angle_beta   90.00
_cell.angle_gamma   90.00
#
_symmetry.space_group_name_H-M   'P 1'
#
loop_
_entity.id
_entity.type
_entity.pdbx_description
1 polymer ?
#
loop_
_entity_poly.entity_id
_entity_poly.type
_entity_poly.pdbx_seq_one_letter_code
_entity_poly.pdbx_strand_id
1 'polypeptide(L)'
;MSAAPAIRTAQADELGDQIIAAGFATSGFLLDINGALDVPRDFPLSAPWNLPSRLFQFPIEVIRAEQDEPRKIGLRHPLLAAHPFVQHVERALGIEIARDGVTNRHGYSNRAHSLWHHAVDLISAGKWRELLETQEFTEPRNIFKAVAYGLRYSHHEDKRASGHINTAEARQIMRAMDATEPTDRAALILSLSAPSPCKQDRSAEYWAINAHGICAEDEAWAFIVGIEDGWFSYDRAGFLQWSPKGRDRYAAGDSASFTEASGQTAFAF
;
A
#
# COMPACT_ATOMS: atom_id res chain seq x y z
N MET A 1 41.22 28.87 30.48
CA MET A 1 40.93 29.05 29.04
C MET A 1 39.71 28.21 28.72
N SER A 2 38.53 28.83 28.67
CA SER A 2 37.29 28.14 28.33
C SER A 2 37.10 28.22 26.82
N ALA A 3 37.05 27.06 26.15
CA ALA A 3 36.78 27.00 24.72
C ALA A 3 35.34 27.49 24.47
N ALA A 4 35.21 28.53 23.65
CA ALA A 4 33.91 28.99 23.18
C ALA A 4 33.20 27.84 22.43
N PRO A 5 31.88 27.66 22.61
CA PRO A 5 31.15 26.70 21.81
C PRO A 5 31.24 27.15 20.34
N ALA A 6 31.70 26.25 19.47
CA ALA A 6 31.65 26.48 18.04
C ALA A 6 30.18 26.75 17.67
N ILE A 7 29.89 27.99 17.27
CA ILE A 7 28.64 28.34 16.62
C ILE A 7 28.61 27.47 15.37
N ARG A 8 27.76 26.44 15.36
CA ARG A 8 27.43 25.72 14.12
C ARG A 8 26.86 26.77 13.18
N THR A 9 27.65 27.23 12.23
CA THR A 9 27.13 27.91 11.04
C THR A 9 26.17 26.91 10.40
N ALA A 10 24.87 27.20 10.46
CA ALA A 10 23.89 26.50 9.66
C ALA A 10 24.39 26.58 8.22
N GLN A 11 24.75 25.44 7.64
CA GLN A 11 25.03 25.37 6.22
C GLN A 11 23.78 25.89 5.52
N ALA A 12 23.95 26.87 4.62
CA ALA A 12 22.83 27.48 3.93
C ALA A 12 22.10 26.39 3.14
N ASP A 13 20.81 26.21 3.40
CA ASP A 13 19.96 25.26 2.69
C ASP A 13 19.46 25.90 1.40
N GLU A 14 20.39 26.15 0.46
CA GLU A 14 20.13 26.88 -0.78
C GLU A 14 18.99 26.26 -1.59
N LEU A 15 18.91 24.93 -1.64
CA LEU A 15 17.82 24.23 -2.33
C LEU A 15 16.49 24.40 -1.59
N GLY A 16 16.48 24.34 -0.26
CA GLY A 16 15.29 24.62 0.54
C GLY A 16 14.77 26.05 0.30
N ASP A 17 15.67 27.03 0.32
CA ASP A 17 15.33 28.43 0.06
C ASP A 17 14.78 28.65 -1.36
N GLN A 18 15.36 27.98 -2.36
CA GLN A 18 14.86 28.02 -3.75
C GLN A 18 13.46 27.40 -3.88
N ILE A 19 13.20 26.25 -3.24
CA ILE A 19 11.89 25.58 -3.23
C ILE A 19 10.82 26.51 -2.61
N ILE A 20 11.16 27.19 -1.51
CA ILE A 20 10.25 28.11 -0.84
C ILE A 20 10.03 29.36 -1.68
N ALA A 21 11.08 29.95 -2.24
CA ALA A 21 11.00 31.14 -3.09
C ALA A 21 10.19 30.89 -4.38
N ALA A 22 10.27 29.68 -4.93
CA ALA A 22 9.46 29.24 -6.07
C ALA A 22 8.00 28.91 -5.71
N GLY A 23 7.64 28.92 -4.42
CA GLY A 23 6.27 28.69 -3.95
C GLY A 23 5.88 27.21 -3.84
N PHE A 24 6.83 26.27 -3.92
CA PHE A 24 6.55 24.83 -3.79
C PHE A 24 6.46 24.36 -2.33
N ALA A 25 6.83 25.21 -1.37
CA ALA A 25 6.63 24.97 0.05
C ALA A 25 6.43 26.29 0.80
N THR A 26 5.60 26.29 1.84
CA THR A 26 5.33 27.49 2.65
C THR A 26 6.49 27.85 3.58
N SER A 27 7.22 26.84 4.06
CA SER A 27 8.39 27.02 4.94
C SER A 27 9.27 25.77 4.95
N GLY A 28 10.53 25.92 5.36
CA GLY A 28 11.47 24.80 5.50
C GLY A 28 11.00 23.76 6.53
N PHE A 29 10.36 24.21 7.61
CA PHE A 29 9.79 23.32 8.62
C PHE A 29 8.72 22.37 8.05
N LEU A 30 7.78 22.90 7.25
CA LEU A 30 6.75 22.08 6.63
C LEU A 30 7.33 21.17 5.54
N LEU A 31 8.31 21.66 4.79
CA LEU A 31 9.01 20.87 3.79
C LEU A 31 9.71 19.65 4.42
N ASP A 32 10.30 19.81 5.61
CA ASP A 32 10.97 18.73 6.34
C ASP A 32 9.99 17.72 6.96
N ILE A 33 8.81 18.17 7.40
CA ILE A 33 7.77 17.28 7.93
C ILE A 33 7.12 16.47 6.82
N ASN A 34 6.81 17.11 5.68
CA ASN A 34 6.12 16.45 4.57
C ASN A 34 7.05 15.45 3.87
N GLY A 35 8.33 15.80 3.71
CA GLY A 35 9.29 14.97 2.97
C GLY A 35 8.92 14.78 1.50
N ALA A 36 8.15 15.70 0.94
CA ALA A 36 7.64 15.65 -0.43
C ALA A 36 7.32 17.06 -0.95
N LEU A 37 7.26 17.19 -2.27
CA LEU A 37 6.57 18.31 -2.91
C LEU A 37 5.19 17.84 -3.36
N ASP A 38 4.17 18.56 -2.89
CA ASP A 38 2.77 18.22 -3.10
C ASP A 38 2.29 18.85 -4.41
N VAL A 39 1.60 18.08 -5.24
CA VAL A 39 0.91 18.66 -6.41
C VAL A 39 -0.25 19.52 -5.90
N PRO A 40 -0.32 20.82 -6.26
CA PRO A 40 -1.45 21.66 -5.88
C PRO A 40 -2.79 21.08 -6.34
N ARG A 41 -3.84 21.23 -5.53
CA ARG A 41 -5.16 20.63 -5.81
C ARG A 41 -5.78 21.10 -7.13
N ASP A 42 -5.47 22.33 -7.53
CA ASP A 42 -5.93 23.00 -8.75
C ASP A 42 -4.91 22.92 -9.89
N PHE A 43 -3.79 22.19 -9.71
CA PHE A 43 -2.83 21.98 -10.78
C PHE A 43 -3.47 21.11 -11.88
N PRO A 44 -3.45 21.55 -13.14
CA PRO A 44 -4.13 20.85 -14.22
C PRO A 44 -3.42 19.52 -14.54
N LEU A 45 -4.06 18.41 -14.23
CA LEU A 45 -3.61 17.06 -14.56
C LEU A 45 -4.60 16.38 -15.49
N SER A 46 -4.10 15.84 -16.60
CA SER A 46 -4.84 14.89 -17.44
C SER A 46 -4.63 13.47 -16.93
N ALA A 47 -5.43 12.52 -17.43
CA ALA A 47 -5.10 11.11 -17.27
C ALA A 47 -3.69 10.80 -17.84
N PRO A 48 -2.94 9.87 -17.23
CA PRO A 48 -3.28 9.13 -16.01
C PRO A 48 -2.99 9.89 -14.70
N TRP A 49 -2.38 11.07 -14.76
CA TRP A 49 -1.90 11.81 -13.59
C TRP A 49 -3.00 12.30 -12.64
N ASN A 50 -4.24 12.44 -13.12
CA ASN A 50 -5.40 12.81 -12.31
C ASN A 50 -5.99 11.66 -11.47
N LEU A 51 -5.41 10.46 -11.53
CA LEU A 51 -5.82 9.33 -10.69
C LEU A 51 -5.56 9.61 -9.20
N PRO A 52 -6.35 9.02 -8.28
CA PRO A 52 -6.22 9.25 -6.83
C PRO A 52 -5.04 8.49 -6.21
N SER A 53 -3.89 8.44 -6.91
CA SER A 53 -2.68 7.78 -6.43
C SER A 53 -1.81 8.75 -5.65
N ARG A 54 -1.43 8.41 -4.42
CA ARG A 54 -0.45 9.20 -3.66
C ARG A 54 0.91 9.30 -4.36
N LEU A 55 1.27 8.34 -5.21
CA LEU A 55 2.48 8.45 -6.04
C LEU A 55 2.39 9.62 -7.02
N PHE A 56 1.20 9.90 -7.58
CA PHE A 56 0.98 11.02 -8.51
C PHE A 56 0.73 12.34 -7.76
N GLN A 57 0.14 12.30 -6.57
CA GLN A 57 -0.04 13.50 -5.73
C GLN A 57 1.26 13.99 -5.09
N PHE A 58 2.22 13.10 -4.86
CA PHE A 58 3.50 13.40 -4.22
C PHE A 58 4.68 12.82 -5.03
N PRO A 59 4.90 13.27 -6.28
CA PRO A 59 5.82 12.60 -7.20
C PRO A 59 7.31 12.82 -6.88
N ILE A 60 7.61 13.86 -6.09
CA ILE A 60 8.99 14.26 -5.72
C ILE A 60 9.16 14.03 -4.22
N GLU A 61 10.13 13.21 -3.84
CA GLU A 61 10.61 13.07 -2.47
C GLU A 61 11.61 14.17 -2.13
N VAL A 62 11.53 14.67 -0.90
CA VAL A 62 12.44 15.68 -0.36
C VAL A 62 13.13 15.10 0.86
N ILE A 63 14.46 15.07 0.84
CA ILE A 63 15.30 14.66 1.95
C ILE A 63 15.85 15.91 2.59
N ARG A 64 15.49 16.16 3.86
CA ARG A 64 16.00 17.30 4.63
C ARG A 64 17.52 17.30 4.69
N ALA A 65 18.11 18.50 4.78
CA ALA A 65 19.53 18.62 5.06
C ALA A 65 19.85 18.04 6.46
N GLU A 66 20.92 17.25 6.56
CA GLU A 66 21.38 16.68 7.83
C GLU A 66 22.90 16.77 7.95
N GLN A 67 23.37 17.43 9.02
CA GLN A 67 24.80 17.63 9.29
C GLN A 67 25.51 18.27 8.09
N ASP A 68 26.36 17.51 7.39
CA ASP A 68 27.15 17.95 6.25
C ASP A 68 26.54 17.53 4.89
N GLU A 69 25.39 16.83 4.91
CA GLU A 69 24.65 16.50 3.69
C GLU A 69 23.61 17.58 3.36
N PRO A 70 23.67 18.19 2.16
CA PRO A 70 22.67 19.16 1.74
C PRO A 70 21.30 18.50 1.51
N ARG A 71 20.25 19.32 1.46
CA ARG A 71 18.91 18.88 1.03
C ARG A 71 19.00 18.24 -0.35
N LYS A 72 18.26 17.16 -0.55
CA LYS A 72 18.18 16.42 -1.82
C LYS A 72 16.72 16.28 -2.24
N ILE A 73 16.48 16.26 -3.54
CA ILE A 73 15.18 15.91 -4.10
C ILE A 73 15.33 14.85 -5.19
N GLY A 74 14.36 13.96 -5.29
CA GLY A 74 14.38 12.87 -6.25
C GLY A 74 12.99 12.36 -6.56
N LEU A 75 12.84 11.71 -7.71
CA LEU A 75 11.58 11.12 -8.10
C LEU A 75 11.29 9.86 -7.28
N ARG A 76 10.00 9.67 -6.95
CA ARG A 76 9.56 8.46 -6.28
C ARG A 76 9.53 7.24 -7.22
N HIS A 77 9.42 7.48 -8.52
CA HIS A 77 9.50 6.49 -9.58
C HIS A 77 10.08 7.15 -10.85
N PRO A 78 10.95 6.49 -11.64
CA PRO A 78 11.61 7.15 -12.78
C PRO A 78 10.64 7.66 -13.84
N LEU A 79 9.53 6.94 -14.09
CA LEU A 79 8.51 7.36 -15.06
C LEU A 79 7.79 8.67 -14.69
N LEU A 80 7.93 9.15 -13.44
CA LEU A 80 7.39 10.45 -13.03
C LEU A 80 8.13 11.62 -13.68
N ALA A 81 9.22 11.40 -14.41
CA ALA A 81 9.84 12.44 -15.24
C ALA A 81 8.86 13.02 -16.28
N ALA A 82 7.87 12.22 -16.71
CA ALA A 82 6.80 12.66 -17.59
C ALA A 82 5.65 13.39 -16.87
N HIS A 83 5.67 13.46 -15.54
CA HIS A 83 4.61 14.07 -14.75
C HIS A 83 4.61 15.60 -14.93
N PRO A 84 3.47 16.25 -15.30
CA PRO A 84 3.43 17.69 -15.59
C PRO A 84 3.93 18.58 -14.45
N PHE A 85 3.58 18.24 -13.20
CA PHE A 85 4.09 18.95 -12.03
C PHE A 85 5.62 18.80 -11.86
N VAL A 86 6.19 17.64 -12.15
CA VAL A 86 7.65 17.42 -12.06
C VAL A 86 8.37 18.33 -13.04
N GLN A 87 7.93 18.37 -14.29
CA GLN A 87 8.49 19.24 -15.33
C GLN A 87 8.34 20.73 -14.99
N HIS A 88 7.25 21.09 -14.30
CA HIS A 88 7.05 22.45 -13.82
C HIS A 88 8.07 22.82 -12.72
N VAL A 89 8.30 21.94 -11.74
CA VAL A 89 9.31 22.14 -10.70
C VAL A 89 10.72 22.26 -11.30
N GLU A 90 11.09 21.36 -12.21
CA GLU A 90 12.41 21.41 -12.87
C GLU A 90 12.65 22.73 -13.61
N ARG A 91 11.64 23.21 -14.33
CA ARG A 91 11.73 24.50 -15.04
C ARG A 91 11.86 25.68 -14.07
N ALA A 92 11.10 25.66 -12.98
CA ALA A 92 11.07 26.75 -12.01
C ALA A 92 12.37 26.83 -11.18
N LEU A 93 12.96 25.68 -10.84
CA LEU A 93 14.21 25.60 -10.08
C LEU A 93 15.45 25.61 -10.97
N GLY A 94 15.32 25.36 -12.28
CA GLY A 94 16.45 25.29 -13.20
C GLY A 94 17.36 24.09 -12.98
N ILE A 95 16.82 22.98 -12.46
CA ILE A 95 17.55 21.75 -12.12
C ILE A 95 16.87 20.52 -12.72
N GLU A 96 17.64 19.46 -12.89
CA GLU A 96 17.10 18.12 -13.15
C GLU A 96 16.93 17.35 -11.84
N ILE A 97 15.72 16.85 -11.57
CA ILE A 97 15.42 16.06 -10.39
C ILE A 97 15.94 14.64 -10.61
N ALA A 98 16.64 14.08 -9.61
CA ALA A 98 17.22 12.74 -9.69
C ALA A 98 16.15 11.68 -10.03
N ARG A 99 16.29 11.04 -11.21
CA ARG A 99 15.31 10.10 -11.76
C ARG A 99 15.22 8.80 -10.96
N ASP A 100 16.37 8.35 -10.48
CA ASP A 100 16.50 7.16 -9.62
C ASP A 100 16.30 7.48 -8.14
N GLY A 101 15.71 8.64 -7.83
CA GLY A 101 15.45 9.06 -6.47
C GLY A 101 16.70 9.42 -5.68
N VAL A 102 16.51 9.67 -4.40
CA VAL A 102 17.56 10.06 -3.44
C VAL A 102 17.31 9.36 -2.11
N THR A 103 18.35 9.18 -1.32
CA THR A 103 18.24 8.65 0.05
C THR A 103 18.75 9.67 1.06
N ASN A 104 18.30 9.56 2.31
CA ASN A 104 19.00 10.19 3.42
C ASN A 104 20.36 9.53 3.66
N ARG A 105 21.13 10.08 4.61
CA ARG A 105 22.45 9.57 5.01
C ARG A 105 22.47 8.12 5.52
N HIS A 106 21.29 7.59 5.86
CA HIS A 106 21.10 6.22 6.33
C HIS A 106 20.64 5.27 5.22
N GLY A 107 20.60 5.73 3.97
CA GLY A 107 20.14 4.93 2.82
C GLY A 107 18.63 4.77 2.75
N TYR A 108 17.86 5.50 3.56
CA TYR A 108 16.40 5.41 3.56
C TYR A 108 15.78 6.33 2.49
N SER A 109 14.75 5.82 1.82
CA SER A 109 13.87 6.52 0.88
C SER A 109 12.46 5.95 0.98
N ASN A 110 11.46 6.80 0.75
CA ASN A 110 10.05 6.45 0.77
C ASN A 110 9.53 5.89 -0.57
N ARG A 111 10.42 5.64 -1.54
CA ARG A 111 10.10 5.07 -2.85
C ARG A 111 9.29 3.79 -2.74
N ALA A 112 9.82 2.78 -2.03
CA ALA A 112 9.16 1.48 -1.90
C ALA A 112 7.73 1.58 -1.37
N HIS A 113 7.48 2.42 -0.36
CA HIS A 113 6.13 2.67 0.15
C HIS A 113 5.24 3.38 -0.87
N SER A 114 5.80 4.22 -1.72
CA SER A 114 5.03 4.96 -2.72
C SER A 114 4.54 4.06 -3.87
N LEU A 115 5.33 3.06 -4.25
CA LEU A 115 4.91 2.02 -5.20
C LEU A 115 3.76 1.18 -4.61
N TRP A 116 3.85 0.83 -3.32
CA TRP A 116 2.76 0.18 -2.59
C TRP A 116 1.48 1.03 -2.55
N HIS A 117 1.61 2.31 -2.19
CA HIS A 117 0.47 3.22 -2.14
C HIS A 117 -0.19 3.40 -3.50
N HIS A 118 0.57 3.41 -4.60
CA HIS A 118 -0.03 3.45 -5.94
C HIS A 118 -1.03 2.29 -6.16
N ALA A 119 -0.67 1.07 -5.79
CA ALA A 119 -1.54 -0.08 -5.93
C ALA A 119 -2.75 -0.02 -4.98
N VAL A 120 -2.51 0.24 -3.69
CA VAL A 120 -3.58 0.28 -2.68
C VAL A 120 -4.58 1.39 -2.94
N ASP A 121 -4.12 2.58 -3.29
CA ASP A 121 -5.00 3.73 -3.47
C ASP A 121 -5.98 3.50 -4.63
N LEU A 122 -5.51 2.90 -5.73
CA LEU A 122 -6.35 2.61 -6.88
C LEU A 122 -7.33 1.47 -6.61
N ILE A 123 -6.91 0.39 -5.92
CA ILE A 123 -7.84 -0.65 -5.47
C ILE A 123 -8.90 -0.07 -4.52
N SER A 124 -8.46 0.73 -3.54
CA SER A 124 -9.35 1.30 -2.52
C SER A 124 -10.33 2.32 -3.10
N ALA A 125 -9.99 2.93 -4.24
CA ALA A 125 -10.85 3.84 -4.98
C ALA A 125 -11.77 3.13 -6.01
N GLY A 126 -11.76 1.80 -6.09
CA GLY A 126 -12.50 1.04 -7.10
C GLY A 126 -11.96 1.19 -8.54
N LYS A 127 -10.74 1.72 -8.69
CA LYS A 127 -10.06 2.02 -9.96
C LYS A 127 -9.05 0.94 -10.34
N TRP A 128 -9.44 -0.32 -10.17
CA TRP A 128 -8.55 -1.45 -10.39
C TRP A 128 -8.19 -1.65 -11.87
N ARG A 129 -9.02 -1.16 -12.81
CA ARG A 129 -8.68 -1.17 -14.25
C ARG A 129 -7.57 -0.18 -14.54
N GLU A 130 -7.68 1.03 -14.01
CA GLU A 130 -6.63 2.04 -14.15
C GLU A 130 -5.33 1.61 -13.47
N LEU A 131 -5.39 0.84 -12.37
CA LEU A 131 -4.20 0.21 -11.79
C LEU A 131 -3.48 -0.70 -12.79
N LEU A 132 -4.21 -1.49 -13.58
CA LEU A 132 -3.62 -2.35 -14.60
C LEU A 132 -3.06 -1.54 -15.78
N GLU A 133 -3.72 -0.43 -16.13
CA GLU A 133 -3.26 0.51 -17.17
C GLU A 133 -2.00 1.28 -16.76
N THR A 134 -1.76 1.45 -15.46
CA THR A 134 -0.58 2.15 -14.90
C THR A 134 0.33 1.22 -14.09
N GLN A 135 0.29 -0.08 -14.35
CA GLN A 135 1.00 -1.08 -13.55
C GLN A 135 2.52 -0.87 -13.56
N GLU A 136 3.07 -0.20 -14.58
CA GLU A 136 4.49 0.14 -14.69
C GLU A 136 4.98 1.15 -13.63
N PHE A 137 4.08 1.79 -12.89
CA PHE A 137 4.40 2.66 -11.75
C PHE A 137 4.52 1.92 -10.42
N THR A 138 4.31 0.61 -10.42
CA THR A 138 4.46 -0.24 -9.25
C THR A 138 5.12 -1.57 -9.62
N GLU A 139 5.09 -2.53 -8.71
CA GLU A 139 5.62 -3.87 -8.94
C GLU A 139 4.48 -4.89 -8.81
N PRO A 140 4.54 -6.03 -9.51
CA PRO A 140 3.51 -7.07 -9.43
C PRO A 140 3.16 -7.47 -8.00
N ARG A 141 4.16 -7.60 -7.12
CA ARG A 141 3.96 -7.93 -5.71
C ARG A 141 3.04 -6.94 -4.96
N ASN A 142 3.06 -5.66 -5.34
CA ASN A 142 2.24 -4.64 -4.70
C ASN A 142 0.80 -4.71 -5.21
N ILE A 143 0.59 -5.08 -6.47
CA ILE A 143 -0.75 -5.32 -7.04
C ILE A 143 -1.40 -6.52 -6.35
N PHE A 144 -0.68 -7.64 -6.19
CA PHE A 144 -1.22 -8.80 -5.47
C PHE A 144 -1.55 -8.48 -4.00
N LYS A 145 -0.64 -7.78 -3.30
CA LYS A 145 -0.93 -7.30 -1.93
C LYS A 145 -2.12 -6.34 -1.90
N ALA A 146 -2.32 -5.53 -2.93
CA ALA A 146 -3.46 -4.62 -3.02
C ALA A 146 -4.77 -5.38 -3.27
N VAL A 147 -4.75 -6.48 -4.03
CA VAL A 147 -5.89 -7.41 -4.14
C VAL A 147 -6.25 -7.99 -2.78
N ALA A 148 -5.27 -8.52 -2.04
CA ALA A 148 -5.49 -9.03 -0.68
C ALA A 148 -6.05 -7.93 0.24
N TYR A 149 -5.47 -6.72 0.21
CA TYR A 149 -5.96 -5.57 0.96
C TYR A 149 -7.41 -5.22 0.59
N GLY A 150 -7.72 -5.13 -0.70
CA GLY A 150 -9.03 -4.76 -1.21
C GLY A 150 -10.12 -5.76 -0.88
N LEU A 151 -9.79 -7.05 -0.76
CA LEU A 151 -10.72 -8.06 -0.26
C LEU A 151 -10.91 -7.97 1.25
N ARG A 152 -9.89 -7.59 2.02
CA ARG A 152 -9.94 -7.63 3.50
C ARG A 152 -10.66 -6.45 4.13
N TYR A 153 -10.51 -5.27 3.52
CA TYR A 153 -10.94 -4.00 4.11
C TYR A 153 -12.04 -3.35 3.28
N SER A 154 -12.99 -2.72 3.97
CA SER A 154 -14.09 -1.96 3.37
C SER A 154 -13.98 -0.48 3.69
N HIS A 155 -14.67 0.35 2.90
CA HIS A 155 -14.83 1.77 3.22
C HIS A 155 -15.51 1.96 4.58
N HIS A 156 -14.91 2.78 5.44
CA HIS A 156 -15.52 3.14 6.73
C HIS A 156 -16.92 3.77 6.60
N GLU A 157 -17.16 4.45 5.48
CA GLU A 157 -18.43 5.12 5.16
C GLU A 157 -19.49 4.15 4.65
N ASP A 158 -19.09 3.04 4.02
CA ASP A 158 -19.98 1.97 3.56
C ASP A 158 -19.79 0.71 4.41
N LYS A 159 -20.39 0.73 5.61
CA LYS A 159 -20.37 -0.40 6.54
C LYS A 159 -21.07 -1.67 6.01
N ARG A 160 -21.73 -1.60 4.84
CA ARG A 160 -22.36 -2.75 4.19
C ARG A 160 -21.49 -3.33 3.09
N ALA A 161 -20.48 -2.60 2.61
CA ALA A 161 -19.52 -3.10 1.65
C ALA A 161 -18.72 -4.26 2.24
N SER A 162 -18.44 -5.25 1.40
CA SER A 162 -17.63 -6.43 1.70
C SER A 162 -16.38 -6.37 0.83
N GLY A 163 -15.37 -5.65 1.29
CA GLY A 163 -14.18 -5.29 0.51
C GLY A 163 -14.33 -3.97 -0.28
N HIS A 164 -13.19 -3.40 -0.67
CA HIS A 164 -13.07 -2.40 -1.73
C HIS A 164 -13.28 -3.00 -3.14
N ILE A 165 -13.03 -4.30 -3.28
CA ILE A 165 -13.31 -5.09 -4.48
C ILE A 165 -13.94 -6.42 -4.08
N ASN A 166 -14.64 -7.07 -5.01
CA ASN A 166 -15.15 -8.43 -4.81
C ASN A 166 -14.24 -9.50 -5.42
N THR A 167 -14.54 -10.78 -5.16
CA THR A 167 -13.72 -11.91 -5.66
C THR A 167 -13.73 -12.02 -7.19
N ALA A 168 -14.82 -11.62 -7.87
CA ALA A 168 -14.88 -11.65 -9.33
C ALA A 168 -13.94 -10.59 -9.96
N GLU A 169 -13.86 -9.40 -9.38
CA GLU A 169 -12.89 -8.37 -9.76
C GLU A 169 -11.47 -8.79 -9.43
N ALA A 170 -11.24 -9.33 -8.23
CA ALA A 170 -9.95 -9.87 -7.83
C ALA A 170 -9.45 -10.93 -8.84
N ARG A 171 -10.30 -11.88 -9.25
CA ARG A 171 -9.96 -12.88 -10.28
C ARG A 171 -9.62 -12.26 -11.63
N GLN A 172 -10.27 -11.17 -12.02
CA GLN A 172 -9.93 -10.45 -13.26
C GLN A 172 -8.54 -9.83 -13.17
N ILE A 173 -8.21 -9.21 -12.03
CA ILE A 173 -6.88 -8.65 -11.78
C ILE A 173 -5.83 -9.77 -11.79
N MET A 174 -6.06 -10.87 -11.06
CA MET A 174 -5.13 -12.00 -11.02
C MET A 174 -4.86 -12.57 -12.42
N ARG A 175 -5.90 -12.74 -13.25
CA ARG A 175 -5.71 -13.17 -14.65
C ARG A 175 -4.95 -12.17 -15.49
N ALA A 176 -5.23 -10.87 -15.35
CA ALA A 176 -4.54 -9.84 -16.12
C ALA A 176 -3.05 -9.74 -15.77
N MET A 177 -2.68 -10.17 -14.56
CA MET A 177 -1.30 -10.27 -14.08
C MET A 177 -0.65 -11.63 -14.36
N ASP A 178 -1.30 -12.50 -15.15
CA ASP A 178 -0.85 -13.86 -15.44
C ASP A 178 -0.58 -14.72 -14.18
N ALA A 179 -1.30 -14.45 -13.08
CA ALA A 179 -1.17 -15.21 -11.84
C ALA A 179 -1.74 -16.62 -11.98
N THR A 180 -1.06 -17.59 -11.37
CA THR A 180 -1.42 -19.01 -11.45
C THR A 180 -2.37 -19.38 -10.33
N GLU A 181 -3.59 -19.76 -10.68
CA GLU A 181 -4.55 -20.24 -9.67
C GLU A 181 -4.04 -21.54 -9.03
N PRO A 182 -4.00 -21.62 -7.68
CA PRO A 182 -3.57 -22.83 -6.97
C PRO A 182 -4.52 -24.00 -7.26
N THR A 183 -3.95 -25.17 -7.55
CA THR A 183 -4.73 -26.40 -7.73
C THR A 183 -5.21 -26.97 -6.41
N ASP A 184 -4.41 -26.83 -5.35
CA ASP A 184 -4.76 -27.24 -3.99
C ASP A 184 -5.13 -26.01 -3.14
N ARG A 185 -6.41 -25.67 -3.18
CA ARG A 185 -6.96 -24.51 -2.46
C ARG A 185 -6.91 -24.70 -0.94
N ALA A 186 -7.15 -25.92 -0.46
CA ALA A 186 -7.15 -26.21 0.97
C ALA A 186 -5.75 -26.09 1.56
N ALA A 187 -4.74 -26.67 0.91
CA ALA A 187 -3.35 -26.53 1.33
C ALA A 187 -2.90 -25.06 1.37
N LEU A 188 -3.33 -24.25 0.40
CA LEU A 188 -3.05 -22.82 0.41
C LEU A 188 -3.64 -22.12 1.64
N ILE A 189 -4.90 -22.38 1.99
CA ILE A 189 -5.52 -21.79 3.19
C ILE A 189 -4.84 -22.28 4.48
N LEU A 190 -4.45 -23.55 4.54
CA LEU A 190 -3.73 -24.14 5.67
C LEU A 190 -2.30 -23.60 5.83
N SER A 191 -1.74 -22.93 4.81
CA SER A 191 -0.45 -22.24 4.92
C SER A 191 -0.51 -20.89 5.65
N LEU A 192 -1.72 -20.34 5.83
CA LEU A 192 -1.93 -19.15 6.64
C LEU A 192 -1.65 -19.46 8.12
N SER A 193 -1.52 -18.41 8.94
CA SER A 193 -1.39 -18.63 10.38
C SER A 193 -2.67 -19.23 10.96
N ALA A 194 -2.50 -20.16 11.90
CA ALA A 194 -3.61 -20.81 12.57
C ALA A 194 -4.60 -19.78 13.17
N PRO A 195 -5.92 -20.00 13.01
CA PRO A 195 -6.92 -19.11 13.57
C PRO A 195 -6.73 -18.97 15.08
N SER A 196 -6.63 -17.73 15.56
CA SER A 196 -6.55 -17.46 17.00
C SER A 196 -7.47 -16.29 17.38
N PRO A 197 -8.11 -16.35 18.56
CA PRO A 197 -8.99 -15.30 19.01
C PRO A 197 -8.19 -14.07 19.44
N CYS A 198 -8.50 -12.92 18.85
CA CYS A 198 -8.02 -11.62 19.30
C CYS A 198 -9.09 -10.98 20.20
N LYS A 199 -8.72 -10.67 21.44
CA LYS A 199 -9.56 -9.88 22.37
C LYS A 199 -8.87 -8.54 22.62
N GLN A 200 -9.48 -7.45 22.21
CA GLN A 200 -9.22 -6.17 22.86
C GLN A 200 -10.11 -6.10 24.11
N ASP A 201 -9.62 -5.51 25.20
CA ASP A 201 -10.16 -5.59 26.57
C ASP A 201 -11.67 -5.32 26.74
N ARG A 202 -12.38 -4.83 25.71
CA ARG A 202 -13.84 -4.58 25.70
C ARG A 202 -14.56 -4.87 24.39
N SER A 203 -13.92 -5.45 23.39
CA SER A 203 -14.55 -5.74 22.09
C SER A 203 -15.07 -7.17 22.00
N ALA A 204 -15.98 -7.42 21.07
CA ALA A 204 -16.28 -8.78 20.63
C ALA A 204 -15.00 -9.49 20.18
N GLU A 205 -14.98 -10.81 20.34
CA GLU A 205 -13.87 -11.64 19.88
C GLU A 205 -13.75 -11.56 18.35
N TYR A 206 -12.55 -11.23 17.87
CA TYR A 206 -12.24 -11.08 16.46
C TYR A 206 -11.23 -12.14 16.03
N TRP A 207 -11.38 -12.68 14.82
CA TRP A 207 -10.55 -13.78 14.33
C TRP A 207 -9.74 -13.37 13.10
N ALA A 208 -8.64 -12.67 13.35
CA ALA A 208 -7.78 -12.14 12.30
C ALA A 208 -7.22 -13.23 11.38
N ILE A 209 -7.16 -12.93 10.08
CA ILE A 209 -6.45 -13.74 9.09
C ILE A 209 -5.05 -13.18 8.94
N ASN A 210 -4.02 -13.96 9.28
CA ASN A 210 -2.62 -13.55 9.21
C ASN A 210 -1.88 -14.38 8.16
N ALA A 211 -1.26 -13.69 7.20
CA ALA A 211 -0.56 -14.26 6.06
C ALA A 211 0.97 -14.11 6.20
N HIS A 212 1.53 -14.62 7.29
CA HIS A 212 2.97 -14.52 7.53
C HIS A 212 3.74 -15.55 6.70
N GLY A 213 4.73 -15.10 5.93
CA GLY A 213 5.67 -15.98 5.22
C GLY A 213 5.18 -16.54 3.87
N ILE A 214 3.98 -16.19 3.45
CA ILE A 214 3.43 -16.51 2.12
C ILE A 214 3.83 -15.43 1.10
N CYS A 215 3.98 -15.81 -0.18
CA CYS A 215 4.24 -14.82 -1.22
C CYS A 215 2.98 -14.00 -1.53
N ALA A 216 3.13 -12.83 -2.15
CA ALA A 216 2.02 -11.91 -2.37
C ALA A 216 0.92 -12.49 -3.29
N GLU A 217 1.31 -13.27 -4.30
CA GLU A 217 0.39 -13.92 -5.24
C GLU A 217 -0.46 -14.98 -4.53
N ASP A 218 0.19 -15.85 -3.77
CA ASP A 218 -0.46 -16.87 -2.95
C ASP A 218 -1.35 -16.24 -1.88
N GLU A 219 -0.93 -15.13 -1.26
CA GLU A 219 -1.76 -14.36 -0.33
C GLU A 219 -3.05 -13.90 -1.00
N ALA A 220 -2.96 -13.27 -2.17
CA ALA A 220 -4.13 -12.82 -2.92
C ALA A 220 -5.06 -13.98 -3.28
N TRP A 221 -4.51 -15.10 -3.76
CA TRP A 221 -5.30 -16.30 -4.05
C TRP A 221 -5.95 -16.89 -2.81
N ALA A 222 -5.25 -16.94 -1.68
CA ALA A 222 -5.78 -17.45 -0.42
C ALA A 222 -7.02 -16.65 0.01
N PHE A 223 -6.99 -15.33 -0.13
CA PHE A 223 -8.16 -14.50 0.16
C PHE A 223 -9.32 -14.73 -0.83
N ILE A 224 -9.03 -14.86 -2.13
CA ILE A 224 -10.06 -15.15 -3.15
C ILE A 224 -10.77 -16.47 -2.82
N VAL A 225 -10.02 -17.57 -2.75
CA VAL A 225 -10.60 -18.91 -2.58
C VAL A 225 -11.15 -19.11 -1.17
N GLY A 226 -10.55 -18.48 -0.15
CA GLY A 226 -11.04 -18.53 1.21
C GLY A 226 -12.41 -17.85 1.38
N ILE A 227 -12.68 -16.77 0.63
CA ILE A 227 -14.01 -16.16 0.58
C ILE A 227 -14.99 -17.06 -0.18
N GLU A 228 -14.60 -17.53 -1.38
CA GLU A 228 -15.48 -18.34 -2.26
C GLU A 228 -15.89 -19.66 -1.62
N ASP A 229 -14.97 -20.33 -0.93
CA ASP A 229 -15.19 -21.65 -0.31
C ASP A 229 -15.70 -21.53 1.13
N GLY A 230 -15.94 -20.30 1.63
CA GLY A 230 -16.57 -20.01 2.93
C GLY A 230 -15.66 -20.19 4.15
N TRP A 231 -14.34 -20.25 3.97
CA TRP A 231 -13.37 -20.20 5.07
C TRP A 231 -13.40 -18.86 5.79
N PHE A 232 -13.68 -17.79 5.04
CA PHE A 232 -13.71 -16.43 5.54
C PHE A 232 -15.12 -15.82 5.44
N SER A 233 -15.39 -14.85 6.31
CA SER A 233 -16.64 -14.09 6.30
C SER A 233 -16.38 -12.66 6.76
N TYR A 234 -17.15 -11.72 6.23
CA TYR A 234 -17.12 -10.33 6.69
C TYR A 234 -17.92 -10.17 7.98
N ASP A 235 -17.38 -9.40 8.91
CA ASP A 235 -18.11 -8.95 10.08
C ASP A 235 -19.07 -7.78 9.73
N ARG A 236 -19.82 -7.30 10.74
CA ARG A 236 -20.77 -6.19 10.55
C ARG A 236 -20.10 -4.83 10.26
N ALA A 237 -18.80 -4.73 10.46
CA ALA A 237 -18.00 -3.54 10.18
C ALA A 237 -17.29 -3.62 8.82
N GLY A 238 -17.50 -4.70 8.06
CA GLY A 238 -16.92 -4.90 6.74
C GLY A 238 -15.49 -5.44 6.77
N PHE A 239 -15.03 -6.00 7.90
CA PHE A 239 -13.70 -6.61 7.98
C PHE A 239 -13.77 -8.11 7.77
N LEU A 240 -12.87 -8.63 6.93
CA LEU A 240 -12.76 -10.05 6.67
C LEU A 240 -12.05 -10.78 7.82
N GLN A 241 -12.66 -11.87 8.29
CA GLN A 241 -12.14 -12.72 9.36
C GLN A 241 -12.40 -14.20 9.09
N TRP A 242 -11.77 -15.08 9.87
CA TRP A 242 -12.10 -16.51 9.85
C TRP A 242 -13.58 -16.71 10.19
N SER A 243 -14.29 -17.44 9.32
CA SER A 243 -15.67 -17.85 9.60
C SER A 243 -15.67 -18.98 10.65
N PRO A 244 -16.74 -19.17 11.43
CA PRO A 244 -16.84 -20.31 12.34
C PRO A 244 -16.56 -21.65 11.65
N LYS A 245 -17.17 -21.87 10.48
CA LYS A 245 -16.95 -23.06 9.64
C LYS A 245 -15.48 -23.18 9.19
N GLY A 246 -14.87 -22.07 8.80
CA GLY A 246 -13.47 -22.04 8.39
C GLY A 246 -12.52 -22.42 9.53
N ARG A 247 -12.81 -22.02 10.77
CA ARG A 247 -12.02 -22.42 11.95
C ARG A 247 -12.15 -23.91 12.23
N ASP A 248 -13.37 -24.44 12.20
CA ASP A 248 -13.62 -25.87 12.42
C ASP A 248 -12.93 -26.71 11.34
N ARG A 249 -12.99 -26.26 10.07
CA ARG A 249 -12.30 -26.88 8.93
C ARG A 249 -10.78 -26.80 9.08
N TYR A 250 -10.22 -25.67 9.51
CA TYR A 250 -8.77 -25.52 9.72
C TYR A 250 -8.26 -26.48 10.80
N ALA A 251 -9.00 -26.62 11.90
CA ALA A 251 -8.65 -27.53 12.99
C ALA A 251 -8.66 -29.01 12.56
N ALA A 252 -9.47 -29.36 11.55
CA ALA A 252 -9.54 -30.71 11.01
C ALA A 252 -8.38 -31.08 10.06
N GLY A 253 -7.60 -30.08 9.59
CA GLY A 253 -6.47 -30.30 8.68
C GLY A 253 -6.90 -31.01 7.39
N ASP A 254 -6.21 -32.10 7.05
CA ASP A 254 -6.43 -32.89 5.83
C ASP A 254 -7.59 -33.91 5.94
N SER A 255 -8.38 -33.87 7.02
CA SER A 255 -9.50 -34.79 7.20
C SER A 255 -10.59 -34.57 6.15
N ALA A 256 -11.13 -35.65 5.58
CA ALA A 256 -12.22 -35.58 4.59
C ALA A 256 -13.54 -35.02 5.13
N SER A 257 -13.68 -34.93 6.45
CA SER A 257 -14.84 -34.37 7.14
C SER A 257 -14.43 -33.64 8.41
N PHE A 258 -15.23 -32.65 8.82
CA PHE A 258 -15.09 -31.95 10.09
C PHE A 258 -16.46 -31.80 10.77
N THR A 259 -16.43 -31.61 12.09
CA THR A 259 -17.64 -31.36 12.88
C THR A 259 -17.77 -29.86 13.09
N GLU A 260 -18.88 -29.29 12.62
CA GLU A 260 -19.18 -27.89 12.87
C GLU A 260 -19.50 -27.66 14.35
N ALA A 261 -19.37 -26.42 14.83
CA ALA A 261 -19.83 -26.02 16.17
C ALA A 261 -21.31 -26.35 16.45
N SER A 262 -22.13 -26.58 15.41
CA SER A 262 -23.52 -27.04 15.49
C SER A 262 -23.67 -28.52 15.87
N GLY A 263 -22.58 -29.30 15.85
CA GLY A 263 -22.55 -30.75 16.04
C GLY A 263 -22.83 -31.55 14.76
N GLN A 264 -23.01 -30.90 13.62
CA GLN A 264 -23.21 -31.57 12.33
C GLN A 264 -21.87 -31.93 11.67
N THR A 265 -21.82 -33.10 11.04
CA THR A 265 -20.68 -33.51 10.20
C THR A 265 -20.80 -32.85 8.82
N ALA A 266 -19.77 -32.12 8.42
CA ALA A 266 -19.63 -31.53 7.10
C ALA A 266 -18.44 -32.16 6.37
N PHE A 267 -18.49 -32.17 5.04
CA PHE A 267 -17.36 -32.62 4.23
C PHE A 267 -16.38 -31.48 3.98
N ALA A 268 -15.09 -31.83 3.87
CA ALA A 268 -13.97 -30.90 3.80
C ALA A 268 -13.51 -30.54 2.37
N PHE A 269 -14.33 -30.80 1.35
CA PHE A 269 -14.05 -30.41 -0.04
C PHE A 269 -14.40 -28.94 -0.29
#